data_AF-A0A6P3Z104-F1
#
_entry.id   AF-A0A6P3Z104-F1
#
_cell.length_a   1.000
_cell.length_b   1.000
_cell.length_c   1.000
_cell.angle_alpha   90.00
_cell.angle_beta   90.00
_cell.angle_gamma   90.00
#
_symmetry.space_group_name_H-M   'P 1'
#
loop_
_entity.id
_entity.type
_entity.pdbx_description
1 polymer ?
#
loop_
_entity_poly.entity_id
_entity_poly.type
_entity_poly.pdbx_seq_one_letter_code
_entity_poly.pdbx_strand_id
1 'polypeptide(L)'
;MVVRTPHWTVPHYWVWGLPFFLFYSTRASQFPHERPNQSFLRTILCFLLSPVRHAVSKFIETYLLWKQPLEKYGLKPDHPFEEDYASCQMAIMPDNFFPEADKRKIVFKRASKWWFWQRGIEFDDKTKIEADIVVFATGYDGKKKIKAILPEPFCSLMEFPSGIMPLYRGTIHPLIPNMSFVGYLESVANLHTAEVRSIWLARLVDDKFKLPSVQDMLDQTMKDLEVSKRATRFYKRHCISTYSINHSDEICEEMGWNAWRKKSWLSEAFSPYGSQDYRKEK
;
A
#
# COMPACT_ATOMS: atom_id res chain seq x y z
N MET A 1 10.92 -19.29 12.50
CA MET A 1 10.54 -18.26 11.50
C MET A 1 11.79 -17.57 10.99
N VAL A 2 12.06 -17.68 9.68
CA VAL A 2 13.18 -16.98 9.04
C VAL A 2 12.68 -15.65 8.51
N VAL A 3 13.33 -14.56 8.89
CA VAL A 3 12.94 -13.19 8.53
C VAL A 3 14.06 -12.53 7.74
N ARG A 4 13.80 -12.15 6.48
CA ARG A 4 14.77 -11.43 5.66
C ARG A 4 14.79 -9.94 6.00
N THR A 5 13.63 -9.32 5.86
CA THR A 5 13.41 -7.90 6.12
C THR A 5 12.25 -7.78 7.09
N PRO A 6 12.47 -7.31 8.33
CA PRO A 6 11.38 -7.02 9.25
C PRO A 6 10.57 -5.82 8.75
N HIS A 7 9.25 -5.88 8.94
CA HIS A 7 8.30 -4.81 8.68
C HIS A 7 7.56 -4.45 9.98
N TRP A 8 7.06 -3.23 10.06
CA TRP A 8 6.33 -2.74 11.22
C TRP A 8 5.00 -3.49 11.36
N THR A 9 4.75 -3.99 12.56
CA THR A 9 3.52 -4.68 12.91
C THR A 9 2.73 -3.90 13.95
N VAL A 10 1.43 -3.75 13.74
CA VAL A 10 0.53 -3.06 14.68
C VAL A 10 -0.31 -4.07 15.44
N PRO A 11 -0.52 -3.94 16.76
CA PRO A 11 -1.36 -4.87 17.51
C PRO A 11 -2.85 -4.63 17.26
N HIS A 12 -3.23 -3.38 16.97
CA HIS A 12 -4.59 -2.92 16.78
C HIS A 12 -4.59 -1.50 16.19
N TYR A 13 -5.75 -1.00 15.75
CA TYR A 13 -5.92 0.33 15.13
C TYR A 13 -5.97 1.51 16.11
N TRP A 14 -5.14 1.47 17.15
CA TRP A 14 -5.00 2.52 18.16
C TRP A 14 -3.53 2.74 18.48
N VAL A 15 -3.12 4.00 18.58
CA VAL A 15 -1.74 4.43 18.88
C VAL A 15 -1.83 5.49 19.96
N TRP A 16 -1.24 5.26 21.13
CA TRP A 16 -1.29 6.19 22.27
C TRP A 16 -2.72 6.67 22.63
N GLY A 17 -3.72 5.79 22.53
CA GLY A 17 -5.12 6.14 22.80
C GLY A 17 -5.82 6.93 21.69
N LEU A 18 -5.14 7.20 20.57
CA LEU A 18 -5.72 7.86 19.40
C LEU A 18 -6.07 6.82 18.31
N PRO A 19 -7.23 6.96 17.64
CA PRO A 19 -7.57 6.12 16.50
C PRO A 19 -6.53 6.23 15.37
N PHE A 20 -6.12 5.10 14.82
CA PHE A 20 -5.06 5.06 13.80
C PHE A 20 -5.39 5.88 12.54
N PHE A 21 -6.67 5.97 12.17
CA PHE A 21 -7.10 6.71 10.98
C PHE A 21 -6.69 8.19 11.00
N LEU A 22 -6.50 8.79 12.18
CA LEU A 22 -6.09 10.19 12.32
C LEU A 22 -4.68 10.46 11.75
N PHE A 23 -3.83 9.45 11.67
CA PHE A 23 -2.44 9.62 11.24
C PHE A 23 -2.25 9.49 9.73
N TYR A 24 -3.12 8.78 9.03
CA TYR A 24 -2.95 8.54 7.60
C TYR A 24 -4.23 8.38 6.75
N SER A 25 -5.42 8.32 7.38
CA SER A 25 -6.68 8.03 6.67
C SER A 25 -7.68 9.19 6.71
N THR A 26 -7.20 10.41 6.95
CA THR A 26 -7.97 11.66 6.82
C THR A 26 -7.35 12.55 5.73
N ARG A 27 -8.12 13.50 5.19
CA ARG A 27 -7.59 14.43 4.19
C ARG A 27 -6.48 15.29 4.77
N ALA A 28 -6.62 15.73 6.02
CA ALA A 28 -5.60 16.49 6.74
C ALA A 28 -4.32 15.67 6.93
N SER A 29 -4.43 14.39 7.29
CA SER A 29 -3.27 13.53 7.49
C SER A 29 -2.57 13.16 6.18
N GLN A 30 -3.30 13.04 5.07
CA GLN A 30 -2.72 12.78 3.75
C GLN A 30 -2.15 14.06 3.09
N PHE A 31 -2.54 15.25 3.55
CA PHE A 31 -2.13 16.51 2.94
C PHE A 31 -0.61 16.70 2.83
N PRO A 32 0.20 16.39 3.89
CA PRO A 32 1.65 16.51 3.83
C PRO A 32 2.31 15.55 2.84
N HIS A 33 1.63 14.48 2.41
CA HIS A 33 2.20 13.46 1.55
C HIS A 33 2.19 13.88 0.09
N GLU A 34 3.23 13.44 -0.62
CA GLU A 34 3.30 13.57 -2.06
C GLU A 34 2.20 12.70 -2.71
N ARG A 35 1.70 13.18 -3.85
CA ARG A 35 0.63 12.58 -4.66
C ARG A 35 0.88 13.05 -6.10
N PRO A 36 0.37 12.37 -7.14
CA PRO A 36 0.53 12.85 -8.50
C PRO A 36 -0.13 14.22 -8.74
N ASN A 37 0.24 14.89 -9.85
CA ASN A 37 -0.39 16.12 -10.33
C ASN A 37 -0.46 17.29 -9.32
N GLN A 38 0.50 17.41 -8.40
CA GLN A 38 0.52 18.55 -7.48
C GLN A 38 0.96 19.83 -8.19
N SER A 39 0.39 20.97 -7.78
CA SER A 39 0.89 22.28 -8.17
C SER A 39 2.22 22.59 -7.49
N PHE A 40 3.01 23.51 -8.07
CA PHE A 40 4.28 23.94 -7.52
C PHE A 40 4.20 24.41 -6.06
N LEU A 41 3.17 25.21 -5.74
CA LEU A 41 2.92 25.67 -4.37
C LEU A 41 2.68 24.49 -3.41
N ARG A 42 1.95 23.47 -3.85
CA ARG A 42 1.68 22.30 -3.03
C ARG A 42 2.94 21.45 -2.84
N THR A 43 3.79 21.33 -3.85
CA THR A 43 5.11 20.68 -3.73
C THR A 43 5.96 21.37 -2.65
N ILE A 44 6.00 22.72 -2.65
CA ILE A 44 6.70 23.49 -1.60
C ILE A 44 6.09 23.20 -0.22
N LEU A 45 4.75 23.22 -0.10
CA LEU A 45 4.08 22.94 1.17
C LEU A 45 4.37 21.51 1.67
N CYS A 46 4.31 20.49 0.81
CA CYS A 46 4.66 19.12 1.16
C CYS A 46 6.13 18.99 1.60
N PHE A 47 7.04 19.76 1.00
CA PHE A 47 8.43 19.83 1.42
C PHE A 47 8.57 20.46 2.81
N LEU A 48 7.93 21.62 3.04
CA LEU A 48 7.93 22.30 4.35
C LEU A 48 7.27 21.46 5.45
N LEU A 49 6.26 20.66 5.12
CA LEU A 49 5.56 19.75 6.04
C LEU A 49 6.22 18.37 6.15
N SER A 50 7.33 18.10 5.45
CA SER A 50 8.04 16.83 5.58
C SER A 50 8.47 16.48 7.02
N PRO A 51 8.89 17.44 7.89
CA PRO A 51 9.20 17.11 9.28
C PRO A 51 7.97 16.61 10.05
N VAL A 52 6.76 17.08 9.70
CA VAL A 52 5.51 16.63 10.34
C VAL A 52 5.25 15.16 10.00
N ARG A 53 5.44 14.75 8.74
CA ARG A 53 5.30 13.34 8.32
C ARG A 53 6.26 12.43 9.07
N HIS A 54 7.52 12.85 9.17
CA HIS A 54 8.53 12.10 9.91
C HIS A 54 8.22 12.05 11.41
N ALA A 55 7.71 13.14 12.00
CA ALA A 55 7.28 13.17 13.39
C ALA A 55 6.11 12.21 13.65
N VAL A 56 5.11 12.16 12.76
CA VAL A 56 3.99 11.20 12.83
C VAL A 56 4.49 9.76 12.75
N SER A 57 5.37 9.46 11.78
CA SER A 57 6.02 8.14 11.67
C SER A 57 6.72 7.77 12.98
N LYS A 58 7.57 8.66 13.51
CA LYS A 58 8.31 8.42 14.75
C LYS A 58 7.41 8.28 15.97
N PHE A 59 6.32 9.02 16.05
CA PHE A 59 5.33 8.91 17.13
C PHE A 59 4.66 7.51 17.15
N ILE A 60 4.38 6.95 15.97
CA ILE A 60 3.87 5.58 15.86
C ILE A 60 4.97 4.56 16.18
N GLU A 61 6.19 4.75 15.66
CA GLU A 61 7.32 3.86 15.95
C GLU A 61 7.61 3.76 17.46
N THR A 62 7.58 4.88 18.19
CA THR A 62 7.78 4.86 19.66
C THR A 62 6.68 4.10 20.37
N TYR A 63 5.42 4.24 19.94
CA TYR A 63 4.31 3.44 20.46
C TYR A 63 4.55 1.95 20.24
N LEU A 64 4.93 1.55 19.02
CA LEU A 64 5.11 0.15 18.66
C LEU A 64 6.28 -0.48 19.41
N LEU A 65 7.40 0.24 19.57
CA LEU A 65 8.54 -0.23 20.36
C LEU A 65 8.23 -0.32 21.85
N TRP A 66 7.40 0.59 22.38
CA TRP A 66 6.94 0.53 23.77
C TRP A 66 5.95 -0.63 23.99
N LYS A 67 5.03 -0.84 23.05
CA LYS A 67 3.95 -1.82 23.18
C LYS A 67 4.38 -3.25 22.87
N GLN A 68 5.33 -3.44 21.96
CA GLN A 68 5.75 -4.74 21.45
C GLN A 68 7.25 -4.99 21.65
N PRO A 69 7.67 -6.22 21.98
CA PRO A 69 9.07 -6.56 22.21
C PRO A 69 9.86 -6.76 20.90
N LEU A 70 9.71 -5.84 19.93
CA LEU A 70 10.35 -5.95 18.61
C LEU A 70 11.88 -5.99 18.70
N GLU A 71 12.48 -5.19 19.59
CA GLU A 71 13.93 -5.17 19.78
C GLU A 71 14.44 -6.46 20.42
N LYS A 72 13.73 -6.99 21.42
CA LYS A 72 14.03 -8.27 22.08
C LYS A 72 14.19 -9.41 21.07
N TYR A 73 13.37 -9.41 20.02
CA TYR A 73 13.36 -10.46 19.00
C TYR A 73 14.11 -10.09 17.71
N GLY A 74 14.76 -8.92 17.65
CA GLY A 74 15.44 -8.45 16.43
C GLY A 74 14.49 -8.21 15.25
N LEU A 75 13.23 -7.90 15.53
CA LEU A 75 12.16 -7.64 14.56
C LEU A 75 11.90 -6.14 14.33
N LYS A 76 12.68 -5.26 14.95
CA LYS A 76 12.63 -3.82 14.67
C LYS A 76 13.09 -3.56 13.21
N PRO A 77 12.25 -2.94 12.36
CA PRO A 77 12.64 -2.53 11.02
C PRO A 77 13.72 -1.45 11.02
N ASP A 78 14.55 -1.44 9.97
CA ASP A 78 15.61 -0.44 9.77
C ASP A 78 15.11 0.78 8.96
N HIS A 79 13.81 0.85 8.70
CA HIS A 79 13.14 1.91 7.92
C HIS A 79 11.99 2.54 8.72
N PRO A 80 11.60 3.78 8.40
CA PRO A 80 10.49 4.45 9.08
C PRO A 80 9.14 3.73 8.85
N PHE A 81 8.23 3.87 9.80
CA PHE A 81 6.87 3.34 9.68
C PHE A 81 6.14 3.83 8.41
N GLU A 82 6.36 5.09 8.01
CA GLU A 82 5.77 5.67 6.81
C GLU A 82 6.08 4.86 5.53
N GLU A 83 7.26 4.24 5.40
CA GLU A 83 7.61 3.45 4.21
C GLU A 83 6.78 2.15 4.12
N ASP A 84 6.45 1.53 5.25
CA ASP A 84 5.58 0.35 5.30
C ASP A 84 4.13 0.70 5.09
N TYR A 85 3.70 1.85 5.62
CA TYR A 85 2.37 2.36 5.34
C TYR A 85 2.21 2.66 3.85
N ALA A 86 3.14 3.41 3.25
CA ALA A 86 3.14 3.80 1.83
C ALA A 86 3.21 2.60 0.85
N SER A 87 3.71 1.45 1.30
CA SER A 87 3.81 0.24 0.49
C SER A 87 2.79 -0.84 0.86
N CYS A 88 1.85 -0.54 1.76
CA CYS A 88 0.87 -1.50 2.26
C CYS A 88 1.53 -2.77 2.84
N GLN A 89 2.70 -2.63 3.47
CA GLN A 89 3.49 -3.71 4.09
C GLN A 89 3.27 -3.83 5.59
N MET A 90 2.62 -2.83 6.21
CA MET A 90 2.21 -2.91 7.61
C MET A 90 1.25 -4.09 7.83
N ALA A 91 1.52 -4.92 8.83
CA ALA A 91 0.68 -6.07 9.17
C ALA A 91 0.07 -5.93 10.58
N ILE A 92 -1.10 -6.52 10.79
CA ILE A 92 -1.69 -6.66 12.13
C ILE A 92 -1.09 -7.90 12.79
N MET A 93 -0.58 -7.75 14.00
CA MET A 93 -0.02 -8.84 14.76
C MET A 93 -1.12 -9.59 15.54
N PRO A 94 -1.18 -10.94 15.48
CA PRO A 94 -2.05 -11.71 16.37
C PRO A 94 -1.69 -11.51 17.84
N ASP A 95 -2.69 -11.43 18.71
CA ASP A 95 -2.51 -11.15 20.15
C ASP A 95 -1.54 -12.11 20.86
N ASN A 96 -1.55 -13.39 20.45
CA ASN A 96 -0.74 -14.44 21.06
C ASN A 96 0.66 -14.61 20.44
N PHE A 97 1.03 -13.81 19.42
CA PHE A 97 2.30 -14.01 18.70
C PHE A 97 3.54 -13.92 19.61
N PHE A 98 3.69 -12.81 20.33
CA PHE A 98 4.83 -12.64 21.26
C PHE A 98 4.73 -13.52 22.51
N PRO A 99 3.56 -13.74 23.13
CA PRO A 99 3.40 -14.74 24.19
C PRO A 99 3.87 -16.16 23.79
N GLU A 100 3.63 -16.60 22.56
CA GLU A 100 4.12 -17.90 22.08
C GLU A 100 5.64 -17.87 21.76
N ALA A 101 6.18 -16.71 21.36
CA ALA A 101 7.63 -16.50 21.25
C ALA A 101 8.34 -16.51 22.61
N ASP A 102 7.73 -15.96 23.66
CA ASP A 102 8.23 -16.03 25.04
C ASP A 102 8.32 -17.47 25.54
N LYS A 103 7.36 -18.32 25.15
CA LYS A 103 7.36 -19.77 25.39
C LYS A 103 8.33 -20.54 24.50
N ARG A 104 9.13 -19.85 23.66
CA ARG A 104 10.07 -20.42 22.68
C ARG A 104 9.43 -21.32 21.62
N LYS A 105 8.11 -21.26 21.43
CA LYS A 105 7.43 -21.97 20.34
C LYS A 105 7.63 -21.29 18.99
N ILE A 106 7.91 -20.00 19.00
CA ILE A 106 8.33 -19.24 17.83
C ILE A 106 9.76 -18.76 18.06
N VAL A 107 10.68 -19.25 17.25
CA VAL A 107 12.08 -18.82 17.24
C VAL A 107 12.33 -18.03 15.97
N PHE A 108 12.89 -16.83 16.10
CA PHE A 108 13.20 -15.95 14.98
C PHE A 108 14.66 -16.10 14.57
N LYS A 109 14.92 -16.16 13.27
CA LYS A 109 16.27 -16.06 12.70
C LYS A 109 16.23 -14.99 11.60
N ARG A 110 16.96 -13.89 11.80
CA ARG A 110 17.14 -12.89 10.75
C ARG A 110 18.21 -13.38 9.78
N ALA A 111 17.83 -13.65 8.53
CA ALA A 111 18.76 -14.17 7.53
C ALA A 111 18.28 -13.83 6.12
N SER A 112 19.22 -13.50 5.23
CA SER A 112 18.93 -13.15 3.83
C SER A 112 19.32 -14.23 2.82
N LYS A 113 20.23 -15.13 3.20
CA LYS A 113 20.75 -16.25 2.40
C LYS A 113 20.64 -17.52 3.22
N TRP A 114 20.06 -18.55 2.62
CA TRP A 114 19.88 -19.87 3.20
C TRP A 114 19.62 -20.88 2.07
N TRP A 115 19.85 -22.15 2.34
CA TRP A 115 19.55 -23.26 1.43
C TRP A 115 19.06 -24.48 2.21
N PHE A 116 18.46 -25.43 1.50
CA PHE A 116 18.07 -26.70 2.09
C PHE A 116 19.28 -27.61 2.26
N TRP A 117 19.26 -28.37 3.35
CA TRP A 117 20.10 -29.56 3.52
C TRP A 117 19.21 -30.74 3.91
N GLN A 118 19.78 -31.94 3.99
CA GLN A 118 19.02 -33.18 4.15
C GLN A 118 18.01 -33.18 5.32
N ARG A 119 18.28 -32.43 6.41
CA ARG A 119 17.44 -32.42 7.62
C ARG A 119 16.78 -31.07 7.91
N GLY A 120 16.83 -30.10 7.00
CA GLY A 120 16.22 -28.78 7.21
C GLY A 120 16.86 -27.67 6.39
N ILE A 121 17.21 -26.56 7.06
CA ILE A 121 17.81 -25.38 6.42
C ILE A 121 19.18 -25.03 7.02
N GLU A 122 20.07 -24.54 6.17
CA GLU A 122 21.39 -24.03 6.51
C GLU A 122 21.53 -22.58 6.05
N PHE A 123 22.23 -21.78 6.85
CA PHE A 123 22.46 -20.35 6.61
C PHE A 123 23.90 -20.09 6.18
N ASP A 124 24.16 -18.88 5.67
CA ASP A 124 25.50 -18.44 5.26
C ASP A 124 26.52 -18.38 6.41
N ASP A 125 26.06 -18.21 7.65
CA ASP A 125 26.86 -18.33 8.88
C ASP A 125 27.13 -19.78 9.33
N LYS A 126 26.76 -20.77 8.50
CA LYS A 126 26.87 -22.22 8.75
C LYS A 126 25.98 -22.73 9.90
N THR A 127 25.12 -21.90 10.48
CA THR A 127 24.12 -22.38 11.43
C THR A 127 23.09 -23.23 10.70
N LYS A 128 22.58 -24.26 11.39
CA LYS A 128 21.59 -25.20 10.85
C LYS A 128 20.36 -25.22 11.74
N ILE A 129 19.19 -25.25 11.11
CA ILE A 129 17.92 -25.49 11.78
C ILE A 129 17.34 -26.76 11.17
N GLU A 130 17.11 -27.76 12.02
CA GLU A 130 16.36 -28.95 11.64
C GLU A 130 14.88 -28.60 11.48
N ALA A 131 14.25 -29.12 10.43
CA ALA A 131 12.84 -28.87 10.15
C ALA A 131 12.23 -30.03 9.37
N ASP A 132 11.12 -30.56 9.85
CA ASP A 132 10.32 -31.57 9.14
C ASP A 132 9.48 -30.94 8.02
N ILE A 133 9.02 -29.70 8.23
CA ILE A 133 8.17 -28.96 7.31
C ILE A 133 8.70 -27.54 7.15
N VAL A 134 8.79 -27.08 5.90
CA VAL A 134 9.09 -25.68 5.57
C VAL A 134 7.92 -25.07 4.83
N VAL A 135 7.31 -24.04 5.43
CA VAL A 135 6.18 -23.30 4.86
C VAL A 135 6.67 -21.97 4.27
N PHE A 136 6.48 -21.79 2.96
CA PHE A 136 6.82 -20.55 2.26
C PHE A 136 5.69 -19.52 2.39
N ALA A 137 5.72 -18.72 3.45
CA ALA A 137 4.83 -17.57 3.64
C ALA A 137 5.36 -16.31 2.92
N THR A 138 5.81 -16.43 1.67
CA THR A 138 6.55 -15.39 0.92
C THR A 138 5.67 -14.50 0.04
N GLY A 139 4.35 -14.52 0.23
CA GLY A 139 3.39 -13.75 -0.55
C GLY A 139 3.03 -14.38 -1.89
N TYR A 140 2.46 -13.58 -2.79
CA TYR A 140 1.95 -14.02 -4.09
C TYR A 140 2.53 -13.17 -5.23
N ASP A 141 2.75 -13.82 -6.38
CA ASP A 141 3.12 -13.14 -7.62
C ASP A 141 1.88 -12.93 -8.49
N GLY A 142 1.20 -11.78 -8.30
CA GLY A 142 0.03 -11.41 -9.09
C GLY A 142 0.34 -11.24 -10.58
N LYS A 143 1.54 -10.72 -10.91
CA LYS A 143 1.97 -10.51 -12.30
C LYS A 143 2.08 -11.84 -13.04
N LYS A 144 2.74 -12.83 -12.45
CA LYS A 144 2.86 -14.16 -13.05
C LYS A 144 1.49 -14.80 -13.30
N LYS A 145 0.54 -14.64 -12.37
CA LYS A 145 -0.83 -15.16 -12.53
C LYS A 145 -1.56 -14.49 -13.70
N ILE A 146 -1.47 -13.16 -13.82
CA ILE A 146 -2.10 -12.43 -14.93
C ILE A 146 -1.45 -12.79 -16.27
N LYS A 147 -0.11 -12.85 -16.32
CA LYS A 147 0.63 -13.28 -17.52
C LYS A 147 0.25 -14.68 -18.00
N ALA A 148 -0.09 -15.58 -17.09
CA ALA A 148 -0.50 -16.95 -17.44
C ALA A 148 -1.88 -17.01 -18.13
N ILE A 149 -2.72 -15.98 -17.99
CA ILE A 149 -4.07 -15.96 -18.57
C ILE A 149 -4.20 -15.00 -19.76
N LEU A 150 -3.29 -14.03 -19.90
CA LEU A 150 -3.31 -13.08 -21.02
C LEU A 150 -2.54 -13.62 -22.22
N PRO A 151 -3.09 -13.53 -23.45
CA PRO A 151 -2.36 -13.87 -24.66
C PRO A 151 -1.31 -12.82 -25.00
N GLU A 152 -0.37 -13.18 -25.88
CA GLU A 152 0.48 -12.19 -26.55
C GLU A 152 -0.37 -11.31 -27.50
N PRO A 153 -0.04 -10.02 -27.68
CA PRO A 153 1.11 -9.30 -27.11
C PRO A 153 0.88 -8.76 -25.68
N PHE A 154 -0.32 -8.89 -25.13
CA PHE A 154 -0.72 -8.22 -23.88
C PHE A 154 0.03 -8.73 -22.64
N CYS A 155 0.42 -10.01 -22.64
CA CYS A 155 1.24 -10.60 -21.60
C CYS A 155 2.56 -9.83 -21.38
N SER A 156 3.23 -9.43 -22.48
CA SER A 156 4.48 -8.68 -22.44
C SER A 156 4.33 -7.27 -21.84
N LEU A 157 3.13 -6.70 -21.85
CA LEU A 157 2.86 -5.33 -21.38
C LEU A 157 2.71 -5.22 -19.86
N MET A 158 2.48 -6.32 -19.14
CA MET A 158 2.22 -6.33 -17.68
C MET A 158 3.34 -5.73 -16.82
N GLU A 159 4.56 -5.64 -17.36
CA GLU A 159 5.73 -5.09 -16.67
C GLU A 159 6.36 -3.92 -17.42
N PHE A 160 5.86 -3.58 -18.61
CA PHE A 160 6.37 -2.46 -19.36
C PHE A 160 5.78 -1.15 -18.81
N PRO A 161 6.55 -0.04 -18.72
CA PRO A 161 7.99 0.09 -19.00
C PRO A 161 8.89 -0.11 -17.76
N SER A 162 8.32 -0.29 -16.56
CA SER A 162 9.02 -0.01 -15.29
C SER A 162 9.01 -1.15 -14.26
N GLY A 163 8.58 -2.35 -14.66
CA GLY A 163 8.46 -3.53 -13.79
C GLY A 163 7.20 -3.53 -12.90
N ILE A 164 6.38 -2.49 -13.01
CA ILE A 164 5.05 -2.36 -12.39
C ILE A 164 4.03 -2.22 -13.51
N MET A 165 2.89 -2.87 -13.35
CA MET A 165 1.79 -2.79 -14.31
C MET A 165 1.23 -1.36 -14.35
N PRO A 166 1.30 -0.64 -15.48
CA PRO A 166 0.82 0.72 -15.59
C PRO A 166 -0.71 0.71 -15.64
N LEU A 167 -1.33 1.09 -14.53
CA LEU A 167 -2.79 1.14 -14.42
C LEU A 167 -3.24 2.57 -14.18
N TYR A 168 -3.84 3.19 -15.19
CA TYR A 168 -4.53 4.45 -15.06
C TYR A 168 -5.70 4.30 -14.08
N ARG A 169 -5.76 5.18 -13.07
CA ARG A 169 -6.67 5.10 -11.91
C ARG A 169 -6.61 3.76 -11.15
N GLY A 170 -5.54 3.00 -11.31
CA GLY A 170 -5.44 1.64 -10.77
C GLY A 170 -6.39 0.64 -11.40
N THR A 171 -6.93 0.94 -12.59
CA THR A 171 -7.98 0.14 -13.24
C THR A 171 -7.71 -0.16 -14.72
N ILE A 172 -7.33 0.84 -15.53
CA ILE A 172 -7.18 0.65 -16.98
C ILE A 172 -5.71 0.55 -17.36
N HIS A 173 -5.35 -0.49 -18.11
CA HIS A 173 -4.04 -0.55 -18.75
C HIS A 173 -4.10 0.21 -20.09
N PRO A 174 -3.34 1.31 -20.29
CA PRO A 174 -3.51 2.20 -21.45
C PRO A 174 -3.33 1.53 -22.82
N LEU A 175 -2.53 0.46 -22.86
CA LEU A 175 -2.18 -0.27 -24.08
C LEU A 175 -3.00 -1.57 -24.29
N ILE A 176 -3.93 -1.90 -23.40
CA ILE A 176 -4.75 -3.12 -23.54
C ILE A 176 -6.21 -2.69 -23.72
N PRO A 177 -6.77 -2.84 -24.94
CA PRO A 177 -8.13 -2.41 -25.21
C PRO A 177 -9.16 -3.32 -24.51
N ASN A 178 -10.31 -2.75 -24.16
CA ASN A 178 -11.50 -3.47 -23.67
C ASN A 178 -11.24 -4.39 -22.45
N MET A 179 -10.26 -4.05 -21.62
CA MET A 179 -9.92 -4.80 -20.41
C MET A 179 -9.68 -3.85 -19.25
N SER A 180 -10.09 -4.27 -18.05
CA SER A 180 -9.87 -3.54 -16.81
C SER A 180 -9.40 -4.48 -15.70
N PHE A 181 -8.67 -3.91 -14.74
CA PHE A 181 -8.05 -4.60 -13.62
C PHE A 181 -8.58 -3.99 -12.32
N VAL A 182 -9.64 -4.56 -11.76
CA VAL A 182 -10.19 -4.08 -10.48
C VAL A 182 -9.57 -4.89 -9.34
N GLY A 183 -9.03 -4.18 -8.35
CA GLY A 183 -8.43 -4.78 -7.15
C GLY A 183 -6.95 -5.16 -7.27
N TYR A 184 -6.28 -4.79 -8.37
CA TYR A 184 -4.84 -5.00 -8.50
C TYR A 184 -4.01 -3.94 -7.74
N LEU A 185 -4.49 -2.69 -7.72
CA LEU A 185 -3.85 -1.59 -6.98
C LEU A 185 -4.24 -1.64 -5.50
N GLU A 186 -3.25 -1.78 -4.63
CA GLU A 186 -3.41 -1.85 -3.18
C GLU A 186 -3.68 -0.47 -2.56
N SER A 187 -4.41 -0.46 -1.46
CA SER A 187 -4.66 0.71 -0.62
C SER A 187 -4.90 0.28 0.83
N VAL A 188 -5.21 1.23 1.71
CA VAL A 188 -5.56 0.95 3.12
C VAL A 188 -6.76 0.02 3.23
N ALA A 189 -7.74 0.18 2.32
CA ALA A 189 -8.95 -0.63 2.25
C ALA A 189 -9.27 -1.00 0.79
N ASN A 190 -8.85 -2.20 0.38
CA ASN A 190 -9.03 -2.67 -1.00
C ASN A 190 -10.49 -2.84 -1.39
N LEU A 191 -11.35 -3.29 -0.46
CA LEU A 191 -12.78 -3.44 -0.74
C LEU A 191 -13.42 -2.10 -1.09
N HIS A 192 -13.15 -1.07 -0.30
CA HIS A 192 -13.65 0.28 -0.53
C HIS A 192 -13.17 0.86 -1.86
N THR A 193 -11.87 0.77 -2.15
CA THR A 193 -11.33 1.31 -3.41
C THR A 193 -11.78 0.52 -4.63
N ALA A 194 -11.97 -0.80 -4.51
CA ALA A 194 -12.52 -1.63 -5.58
C ALA A 194 -13.99 -1.29 -5.89
N GLU A 195 -14.80 -0.97 -4.88
CA GLU A 195 -16.18 -0.53 -5.06
C GLU A 195 -16.23 0.78 -5.88
N VAL A 196 -15.47 1.80 -5.48
CA VAL A 196 -15.43 3.09 -6.19
C VAL A 196 -14.92 2.92 -7.62
N ARG A 197 -13.88 2.12 -7.84
CA ARG A 197 -13.36 1.80 -9.19
C ARG A 197 -14.37 1.03 -10.04
N SER A 198 -15.17 0.16 -9.44
CA SER A 198 -16.24 -0.57 -10.14
C SER A 198 -17.35 0.37 -10.60
N ILE A 199 -17.73 1.35 -9.77
CA ILE A 199 -18.69 2.40 -10.15
C ILE A 199 -18.13 3.27 -11.28
N TRP A 200 -16.87 3.68 -11.18
CA TRP A 200 -16.18 4.45 -12.22
C TRP A 200 -16.13 3.67 -13.54
N LEU A 201 -15.77 2.40 -13.50
CA LEU A 201 -15.73 1.53 -14.67
C LEU A 201 -17.12 1.34 -15.29
N ALA A 202 -18.17 1.11 -14.49
CA ALA A 202 -19.53 0.99 -15.00
C ALA A 202 -19.98 2.28 -15.72
N ARG A 203 -19.64 3.45 -15.16
CA ARG A 203 -19.93 4.75 -15.78
C ARG A 203 -19.12 4.97 -17.06
N LEU A 204 -17.89 4.46 -17.14
CA LEU A 204 -17.09 4.48 -18.36
C LEU A 204 -17.74 3.63 -19.45
N VAL A 205 -18.19 2.41 -19.12
CA VAL A 205 -18.87 1.50 -20.04
C VAL A 205 -20.21 2.08 -20.52
N ASP A 206 -20.92 2.80 -19.66
CA ASP A 206 -22.16 3.54 -19.98
C ASP A 206 -21.92 4.87 -20.73
N ASP A 207 -20.70 5.12 -21.21
CA ASP A 207 -20.29 6.33 -21.92
C ASP A 207 -20.59 7.65 -21.18
N LYS A 208 -20.61 7.63 -19.83
CA LYS A 208 -20.88 8.84 -19.02
C LYS A 208 -19.70 9.80 -18.99
N PHE A 209 -18.50 9.33 -19.32
CA PHE A 209 -17.30 10.12 -19.54
C PHE A 209 -16.39 9.34 -20.51
N LYS A 210 -15.32 9.99 -20.98
CA LYS A 210 -14.34 9.38 -21.87
C LYS A 210 -12.98 9.37 -21.17
N LEU A 211 -12.19 8.32 -21.42
CA LEU A 211 -10.80 8.28 -21.00
C LEU A 211 -9.99 9.35 -21.75
N PRO A 212 -8.91 9.88 -21.15
CA PRO A 212 -7.97 10.72 -21.87
C PRO A 212 -7.17 9.90 -22.89
N SER A 213 -6.26 10.55 -23.62
CA SER A 213 -5.45 9.85 -24.61
C SER A 213 -4.56 8.77 -23.96
N VAL A 214 -4.15 7.78 -24.75
CA VAL A 214 -3.22 6.73 -24.29
C VAL A 214 -1.93 7.34 -23.72
N GLN A 215 -1.43 8.40 -24.35
CA GLN A 215 -0.22 9.10 -23.90
C GLN A 215 -0.44 9.74 -22.53
N ASP A 216 -1.55 10.46 -22.33
CA ASP A 216 -1.86 11.11 -21.04
C ASP A 216 -2.01 10.08 -19.91
N MET A 217 -2.64 8.93 -20.21
CA MET A 217 -2.76 7.84 -19.24
C MET A 217 -1.39 7.24 -18.88
N LEU A 218 -0.51 7.05 -19.85
CA LEU A 218 0.85 6.57 -19.60
C LEU A 218 1.67 7.57 -18.78
N ASP A 219 1.62 8.86 -19.13
CA ASP A 219 2.28 9.93 -18.40
C ASP A 219 1.79 10.00 -16.94
N GLN A 220 0.49 9.80 -16.74
CA GLN A 220 -0.08 9.69 -15.40
C GLN A 220 0.51 8.50 -14.62
N THR A 221 0.53 7.30 -15.19
CA THR A 221 1.09 6.12 -14.51
C THR A 221 2.57 6.28 -14.16
N MET A 222 3.33 7.01 -14.99
CA MET A 222 4.72 7.34 -14.70
C MET A 222 4.85 8.32 -13.53
N LYS A 223 3.98 9.34 -13.42
CA LYS A 223 3.94 10.23 -12.25
C LYS A 223 3.62 9.45 -10.97
N ASP A 224 2.64 8.56 -11.01
CA ASP A 224 2.23 7.72 -9.87
C ASP A 224 3.40 6.84 -9.38
N LEU A 225 4.15 6.27 -10.32
CA LEU A 225 5.35 5.49 -10.04
C LEU A 225 6.44 6.35 -9.37
N GLU A 226 6.71 7.54 -9.89
CA GLU A 226 7.75 8.42 -9.36
C GLU A 226 7.43 8.90 -7.94
N VAL A 227 6.16 9.19 -7.65
CA VAL A 227 5.69 9.45 -6.28
C VAL A 227 5.92 8.23 -5.39
N SER A 228 5.59 7.03 -5.86
CA SER A 228 5.75 5.79 -5.11
C SER A 228 7.22 5.49 -4.77
N LYS A 229 8.14 5.72 -5.72
CA LYS A 229 9.59 5.56 -5.52
C LYS A 229 10.14 6.50 -4.46
N ARG A 230 9.64 7.74 -4.38
CA ARG A 230 10.03 8.71 -3.35
C ARG A 230 9.45 8.39 -1.99
N ALA A 231 8.27 7.78 -1.95
CA ALA A 231 7.58 7.47 -0.70
C ALA A 231 8.14 6.23 0.01
N THR A 232 8.63 5.22 -0.72
CA THR A 232 9.05 3.95 -0.11
C THR A 232 10.02 3.15 -0.98
N ARG A 233 10.99 2.50 -0.34
CA ARG A 233 11.88 1.51 -0.99
C ARG A 233 11.13 0.29 -1.52
N PHE A 234 9.91 0.04 -1.04
CA PHE A 234 9.08 -1.10 -1.43
C PHE A 234 8.09 -0.78 -2.56
N TYR A 235 8.34 0.29 -3.34
CA TYR A 235 7.45 0.81 -4.39
C TYR A 235 6.95 -0.23 -5.41
N LYS A 236 7.67 -1.34 -5.59
CA LYS A 236 7.27 -2.46 -6.47
C LYS A 236 5.94 -3.10 -6.07
N ARG A 237 5.52 -2.96 -4.80
CA ARG A 237 4.17 -3.27 -4.36
C ARG A 237 3.34 -2.00 -4.51
N HIS A 238 2.83 -1.79 -5.72
CA HIS A 238 2.08 -0.59 -6.09
C HIS A 238 0.91 -0.38 -5.10
N CYS A 239 1.02 0.66 -4.27
CA CYS A 239 0.11 0.98 -3.18
C CYS A 239 -0.04 2.51 -3.10
N ILE A 240 -1.27 2.96 -2.83
CA ILE A 240 -1.61 4.40 -2.80
C ILE A 240 -2.09 4.86 -1.42
N SER A 241 -1.74 4.15 -0.36
CA SER A 241 -2.27 4.37 1.00
C SER A 241 -2.03 5.78 1.55
N THR A 242 -0.96 6.46 1.13
CA THR A 242 -0.59 7.82 1.58
C THR A 242 -1.38 8.94 0.88
N TYR A 243 -2.01 8.66 -0.25
CA TYR A 243 -2.79 9.63 -1.03
C TYR A 243 -4.11 9.06 -1.57
N SER A 244 -4.62 7.99 -0.96
CA SER A 244 -5.80 7.25 -1.42
C SER A 244 -7.07 8.10 -1.51
N ILE A 245 -7.21 9.11 -0.66
CA ILE A 245 -8.35 10.04 -0.70
C ILE A 245 -8.28 10.87 -1.99
N ASN A 246 -7.09 11.42 -2.31
CA ASN A 246 -6.94 12.16 -3.55
C ASN A 246 -7.13 11.28 -4.79
N HIS A 247 -6.62 10.05 -4.77
CA HIS A 247 -6.89 9.11 -5.86
C HIS A 247 -8.40 8.90 -6.08
N SER A 248 -9.16 8.84 -4.98
CA SER A 248 -10.62 8.71 -5.03
C SER A 248 -11.29 10.03 -5.47
N ASP A 249 -10.73 11.19 -5.12
CA ASP A 249 -11.18 12.51 -5.59
C ASP A 249 -11.08 12.59 -7.12
N GLU A 250 -9.94 12.22 -7.70
CA GLU A 250 -9.73 12.24 -9.16
C GLU A 250 -10.72 11.30 -9.87
N ILE A 251 -10.99 10.13 -9.30
CA ILE A 251 -12.02 9.21 -9.80
C ILE A 251 -13.42 9.84 -9.72
N CYS A 252 -13.75 10.52 -8.61
CA CYS A 252 -15.02 11.24 -8.47
C CYS A 252 -15.17 12.33 -9.53
N GLU A 253 -14.15 13.17 -9.72
CA GLU A 253 -14.18 14.27 -10.67
C GLU A 253 -14.42 13.77 -12.10
N GLU A 254 -13.76 12.69 -12.51
CA GLU A 254 -14.00 12.06 -13.82
C GLU A 254 -15.42 11.51 -13.99
N MET A 255 -16.03 11.00 -12.91
CA MET A 255 -17.44 10.57 -12.93
C MET A 255 -18.42 11.75 -12.98
N GLY A 256 -17.94 12.99 -12.83
CA GLY A 256 -18.74 14.20 -12.64
C GLY A 256 -19.31 14.32 -11.22
N TRP A 257 -18.70 13.65 -10.25
CA TRP A 257 -19.07 13.74 -8.83
C TRP A 257 -18.23 14.79 -8.13
N ASN A 258 -18.78 15.35 -7.04
CA ASN A 258 -17.96 16.17 -6.14
C ASN A 258 -16.88 15.29 -5.48
N ALA A 259 -15.63 15.76 -5.51
CA ALA A 259 -14.51 15.18 -4.76
C ALA A 259 -14.73 15.25 -3.24
N TRP A 260 -15.42 16.30 -2.79
CA TRP A 260 -15.79 16.49 -1.39
C TRP A 260 -17.07 15.68 -1.14
N ARG A 261 -16.95 14.67 -0.27
CA ARG A 261 -17.96 13.62 -0.04
C ARG A 261 -18.68 13.74 1.30
N LYS A 262 -18.30 14.71 2.13
CA LYS A 262 -18.82 14.90 3.49
C LYS A 262 -19.48 16.27 3.63
N LYS A 263 -20.37 16.39 4.63
CA LYS A 263 -21.28 17.53 4.76
C LYS A 263 -20.61 18.83 5.22
N SER A 264 -19.46 18.74 5.89
CA SER A 264 -18.77 19.91 6.46
C SER A 264 -17.27 19.85 6.23
N TRP A 265 -16.64 21.02 6.12
CA TRP A 265 -15.19 21.15 5.96
C TRP A 265 -14.40 20.46 7.09
N LEU A 266 -14.92 20.46 8.32
CA LEU A 266 -14.31 19.75 9.46
C LEU A 266 -14.33 18.24 9.23
N SER A 267 -15.47 17.71 8.79
CA SER A 267 -15.59 16.28 8.49
C SER A 267 -14.71 15.87 7.31
N GLU A 268 -14.62 16.72 6.28
CA GLU A 268 -13.73 16.50 5.13
C GLU A 268 -12.26 16.43 5.54
N ALA A 269 -11.85 17.33 6.43
CA ALA A 269 -10.46 17.40 6.87
C ALA A 269 -10.09 16.24 7.80
N PHE A 270 -10.92 15.93 8.80
CA PHE A 270 -10.52 15.13 9.97
C PHE A 270 -11.27 13.82 10.18
N SER A 271 -12.28 13.51 9.37
CA SER A 271 -12.97 12.21 9.43
C SER A 271 -12.39 11.21 8.41
N PRO A 272 -12.42 9.90 8.71
CA PRO A 272 -11.96 8.90 7.75
C PRO A 272 -12.91 8.80 6.56
N TYR A 273 -12.37 8.48 5.39
CA TYR A 273 -13.16 8.16 4.19
C TYR A 273 -13.42 6.66 4.10
N GLY A 274 -14.65 6.28 3.78
CA GLY A 274 -15.05 4.90 3.56
C GLY A 274 -16.17 4.77 2.55
N SER A 275 -16.65 3.53 2.32
CA SER A 275 -17.69 3.22 1.32
C SER A 275 -18.98 4.03 1.47
N GLN A 276 -19.33 4.40 2.69
CA GLN A 276 -20.53 5.20 3.00
C GLN A 276 -20.51 6.58 2.33
N ASP A 277 -19.33 7.19 2.17
CA ASP A 277 -19.16 8.52 1.60
C ASP A 277 -19.40 8.56 0.07
N TYR A 278 -19.38 7.38 -0.58
CA TYR A 278 -19.50 7.23 -2.04
C TYR A 278 -20.82 6.58 -2.46
N ARG A 279 -21.76 6.42 -1.53
CA ARG A 279 -23.13 6.04 -1.87
C ARG A 279 -23.74 7.12 -2.75
N LYS A 280 -24.42 6.71 -3.83
CA LYS A 280 -25.26 7.64 -4.60
C LYS A 280 -26.30 8.22 -3.63
N GLU A 281 -26.37 9.54 -3.57
CA GLU A 281 -27.52 10.21 -2.98
C GLU A 281 -28.76 9.71 -3.75
N LYS A 282 -29.75 9.22 -2.99
CA LYS A 282 -31.03 8.78 -3.57
C LYS A 282 -31.86 9.99 -3.97
#